data_AF-A0A538P6B8-F1
#
_entry.id   AF-A0A538P6B8-F1
#
_cell.length_a   1.000
_cell.length_b   1.000
_cell.length_c   1.000
_cell.angle_alpha   90.00
_cell.angle_beta   90.00
_cell.angle_gamma   90.00
#
_symmetry.space_group_name_H-M   'P 1'
#
loop_
_entity.id
_entity.type
_entity.pdbx_description
1 polymer ?
#
loop_
_entity_poly.entity_id
_entity_poly.type
_entity_poly.pdbx_seq_one_letter_code
_entity_poly.pdbx_strand_id
1 'polypeptide(L)'
;MRMVTSVAAMQRLAAQWKRSGVPIGFVPTMGYLHQGHVSLVSKARQSVGKLGAIVLSIYVNPTQFAPTEDLAQYPRDLPRDKKLCRDAGVDVLFVPNDRQMYPAGKGADFSTFVVEEDLSRGMEGASRPTHFRGVTTVVAKLFNIVRPDVAVFGAKDFQQGAVVKRMVRDLNFGVRVLIAATVRAADGRALSSRNQYLTPEQHEQAVALWQAIGQARAAVRAAKAPIPASRLKSELKWLIETRPAARVDYIEFFDPATLQPLAGVTRGAHVALAVFVGKTRLIDNARL
;
A
#
# COMPACT_ATOMS: atom_id res chain seq x y z
N MET A 1 -2.90 21.61 -12.16
CA MET A 1 -3.25 20.17 -12.19
C MET A 1 -4.25 19.87 -13.30
N ARG A 2 -3.86 19.02 -14.26
CA ARG A 2 -4.72 18.48 -15.33
C ARG A 2 -5.34 17.15 -14.89
N MET A 3 -6.57 16.87 -15.31
CA MET A 3 -7.20 15.56 -15.12
C MET A 3 -7.17 14.76 -16.43
N VAL A 4 -6.85 13.48 -16.35
CA VAL A 4 -6.77 12.57 -17.51
C VAL A 4 -7.51 11.29 -17.16
N THR A 5 -8.42 10.84 -18.03
CA THR A 5 -9.24 9.63 -17.79
C THR A 5 -8.94 8.51 -18.80
N SER A 6 -8.33 8.85 -19.95
CA SER A 6 -7.99 7.89 -20.99
C SER A 6 -6.55 7.39 -20.85
N VAL A 7 -6.37 6.08 -21.00
CA VAL A 7 -5.04 5.43 -21.08
C VAL A 7 -4.21 6.02 -22.21
N ALA A 8 -4.78 6.14 -23.41
CA ALA A 8 -4.09 6.67 -24.58
C ALA A 8 -3.65 8.14 -24.36
N ALA A 9 -4.49 8.95 -23.71
CA ALA A 9 -4.13 10.34 -23.39
C ALA A 9 -2.97 10.42 -22.38
N MET A 10 -2.95 9.54 -21.36
CA MET A 10 -1.86 9.47 -20.39
C MET A 10 -0.56 9.00 -21.03
N GLN A 11 -0.61 7.98 -21.89
CA GLN A 11 0.55 7.49 -22.63
C GLN A 11 1.15 8.56 -23.55
N ARG A 12 0.31 9.36 -24.23
CA ARG A 12 0.79 10.48 -25.06
C ARG A 12 1.53 11.53 -24.24
N LEU A 13 1.02 11.87 -23.05
CA LEU A 13 1.68 12.80 -22.13
C LEU A 13 3.01 12.24 -21.62
N ALA A 14 3.02 10.97 -21.20
CA ALA A 14 4.25 10.30 -20.76
C ALA A 14 5.31 10.28 -21.87
N ALA A 15 4.92 9.95 -23.10
CA ALA A 15 5.82 9.96 -24.25
C ALA A 15 6.36 11.37 -24.57
N GLN A 16 5.53 12.40 -24.43
CA GLN A 16 5.96 13.79 -24.60
C GLN A 16 7.02 14.18 -23.55
N TRP A 17 6.76 13.91 -22.26
CA TRP A 17 7.71 14.22 -21.19
C TRP A 17 9.03 13.47 -21.37
N LYS A 18 8.98 12.18 -21.75
CA LYS A 18 10.19 11.39 -22.04
C LYS A 18 11.02 12.00 -23.17
N ARG A 19 10.39 12.45 -24.28
CA ARG A 19 11.10 13.12 -25.37
C ARG A 19 11.73 14.45 -24.96
N SER A 20 11.08 15.17 -24.04
CA SER A 20 11.56 16.46 -23.53
C SER A 20 12.51 16.32 -22.33
N GLY A 21 12.90 15.10 -21.93
CA GLY A 21 13.78 14.89 -20.77
C GLY A 21 13.17 15.28 -19.43
N VAL A 22 11.84 15.40 -19.34
CA VAL A 22 11.13 15.76 -18.10
C VAL A 22 11.00 14.51 -17.22
N PRO A 23 11.58 14.47 -16.01
CA PRO A 23 11.48 13.30 -15.14
C PRO A 23 10.06 13.18 -14.56
N ILE A 24 9.55 11.95 -14.47
CA ILE A 24 8.17 11.66 -14.07
C ILE A 24 8.16 10.96 -12.71
N GLY A 25 7.56 11.62 -11.71
CA GLY A 25 7.29 11.04 -10.41
C GLY A 25 5.85 10.54 -10.34
N PHE A 26 5.64 9.31 -9.87
CA PHE A 26 4.34 8.66 -9.87
C PHE A 26 3.92 8.15 -8.49
N VAL A 27 2.67 8.39 -8.14
CA VAL A 27 2.03 7.90 -6.91
C VAL A 27 0.75 7.13 -7.29
N PRO A 28 0.79 5.79 -7.35
CA PRO A 28 -0.42 5.01 -7.58
C PRO A 28 -1.29 4.94 -6.31
N THR A 29 -2.58 5.25 -6.44
CA THR A 29 -3.54 5.17 -5.31
C THR A 29 -4.89 4.61 -5.76
N MET A 30 -5.71 4.21 -4.78
CA MET A 30 -7.12 3.88 -4.98
C MET A 30 -8.07 5.05 -4.67
N GLY A 31 -7.55 6.25 -4.41
CA GLY A 31 -8.36 7.41 -3.99
C GLY A 31 -8.71 7.39 -2.50
N TYR A 32 -9.67 8.24 -2.14
CA TYR A 32 -10.00 8.64 -0.77
C TYR A 32 -8.75 9.01 0.02
N LEU A 33 -8.09 10.04 -0.47
CA LEU A 33 -6.74 10.43 -0.09
C LEU A 33 -6.69 10.96 1.34
N HIS A 34 -5.50 10.92 1.92
CA HIS A 34 -5.23 11.40 3.28
C HIS A 34 -3.79 11.89 3.35
N GLN A 35 -3.35 12.39 4.50
CA GLN A 35 -2.00 12.97 4.65
C GLN A 35 -0.87 11.97 4.34
N GLY A 36 -1.10 10.68 4.58
CA GLY A 36 -0.21 9.62 4.09
C GLY A 36 0.01 9.63 2.56
N HIS A 37 -1.02 9.92 1.76
CA HIS A 37 -0.87 10.03 0.29
C HIS A 37 -0.19 11.34 -0.11
N VAL A 38 -0.49 12.44 0.58
CA VAL A 38 0.15 13.76 0.35
C VAL A 38 1.66 13.70 0.61
N SER A 39 2.10 12.92 1.61
CA SER A 39 3.53 12.72 1.86
C SER A 39 4.22 11.95 0.74
N LEU A 40 3.54 11.00 0.07
CA LEU A 40 4.08 10.30 -1.11
C LEU A 40 4.30 11.27 -2.28
N VAL A 41 3.35 12.19 -2.51
CA VAL A 41 3.47 13.25 -3.52
C VAL A 41 4.68 14.14 -3.24
N SER A 42 4.85 14.54 -1.97
CA SER A 42 6.02 15.33 -1.54
C SER A 42 7.33 14.59 -1.79
N LYS A 43 7.39 13.28 -1.47
CA LYS A 43 8.57 12.46 -1.71
C LYS A 43 8.86 12.27 -3.21
N ALA A 44 7.82 12.11 -4.03
CA ALA A 44 7.94 12.04 -5.48
C ALA A 44 8.52 13.35 -6.03
N ARG A 45 7.98 14.49 -5.63
CA ARG A 45 8.46 15.84 -6.00
C ARG A 45 9.92 16.06 -5.62
N GLN A 46 10.32 15.71 -4.41
CA GLN A 46 11.73 15.78 -3.98
C GLN A 46 12.65 14.94 -4.88
N SER A 47 12.15 13.82 -5.40
CA SER A 47 12.95 12.86 -6.16
C SER A 47 13.11 13.22 -7.64
N VAL A 48 12.13 13.92 -8.23
CA VAL A 48 12.17 14.35 -9.64
C VAL A 48 12.45 15.84 -9.83
N GLY A 49 12.50 16.60 -8.73
CA GLY A 49 12.77 18.04 -8.73
C GLY A 49 11.59 18.90 -9.17
N LYS A 50 11.81 20.22 -9.18
CA LYS A 50 10.79 21.23 -9.53
C LYS A 50 10.34 21.15 -10.99
N LEU A 51 11.23 20.70 -11.88
CA LEU A 51 10.96 20.57 -13.31
C LEU A 51 10.34 19.22 -13.69
N GLY A 52 10.25 18.27 -12.75
CA GLY A 52 9.62 16.98 -13.01
C GLY A 52 8.09 17.07 -13.05
N ALA A 53 7.47 16.12 -13.73
CA ALA A 53 6.01 15.97 -13.74
C ALA A 53 5.57 15.01 -12.64
N ILE A 54 4.58 15.40 -11.84
CA ILE A 54 3.97 14.54 -10.82
C ILE A 54 2.63 14.02 -11.28
N VAL A 55 2.55 12.70 -11.41
CA VAL A 55 1.33 11.98 -11.74
C VAL A 55 0.84 11.27 -10.48
N LEU A 56 -0.44 11.43 -10.14
CA LEU A 56 -1.12 10.61 -9.15
C LEU A 56 -2.26 9.88 -9.85
N SER A 57 -2.36 8.55 -9.68
CA SER A 57 -3.53 7.81 -10.16
C SER A 57 -4.55 7.58 -9.06
N ILE A 58 -5.84 7.68 -9.39
CA ILE A 58 -6.94 7.19 -8.57
C ILE A 58 -7.65 6.11 -9.38
N TYR A 59 -7.48 4.86 -8.97
CA TYR A 59 -8.17 3.73 -9.57
C TYR A 59 -8.39 2.63 -8.54
N VAL A 60 -9.66 2.38 -8.19
CA VAL A 60 -10.05 1.26 -7.32
C VAL A 60 -10.04 0.00 -8.18
N ASN A 61 -8.90 -0.69 -8.21
CA ASN A 61 -8.72 -1.88 -9.03
C ASN A 61 -9.60 -3.04 -8.53
N PRO A 62 -10.57 -3.56 -9.30
CA PRO A 62 -11.40 -4.69 -8.87
C PRO A 62 -10.61 -5.98 -8.64
N THR A 63 -9.55 -6.21 -9.42
CA THR A 63 -8.82 -7.50 -9.46
C THR A 63 -8.00 -7.80 -8.20
N GLN A 64 -7.81 -6.83 -7.32
CA GLN A 64 -7.11 -7.00 -6.03
C GLN A 64 -8.05 -7.14 -4.84
N PHE A 65 -9.36 -7.29 -5.10
CA PHE A 65 -10.39 -7.55 -4.10
C PHE A 65 -10.97 -8.95 -4.31
N ALA A 66 -11.11 -9.72 -3.23
CA ALA A 66 -11.90 -10.95 -3.26
C ALA A 66 -13.42 -10.63 -3.23
N PRO A 67 -14.31 -11.54 -3.66
CA PRO A 67 -15.75 -11.28 -3.69
C PRO A 67 -16.37 -10.89 -2.33
N THR A 68 -15.75 -11.32 -1.23
CA THR A 68 -16.17 -11.04 0.15
C THR A 68 -15.59 -9.74 0.70
N GLU A 69 -14.75 -9.02 -0.06
CA GLU A 69 -14.10 -7.79 0.38
C GLU A 69 -14.90 -6.53 0.03
N ASP A 70 -14.39 -5.38 0.48
CA ASP A 70 -15.09 -4.11 0.51
C ASP A 70 -15.10 -3.34 -0.82
N LEU A 71 -14.99 -4.00 -1.99
CA LEU A 71 -14.91 -3.32 -3.29
C LEU A 71 -16.09 -2.35 -3.55
N ALA A 72 -17.31 -2.81 -3.25
CA ALA A 72 -18.53 -2.02 -3.43
C ALA A 72 -18.60 -0.84 -2.44
N GLN A 73 -18.09 -1.05 -1.22
CA GLN A 73 -18.13 -0.08 -0.13
C GLN A 73 -16.90 0.85 -0.09
N TYR A 74 -15.88 0.57 -0.92
CA TYR A 74 -14.65 1.35 -0.93
C TYR A 74 -14.94 2.83 -1.13
N PRO A 75 -14.42 3.72 -0.27
CA PRO A 75 -14.74 5.13 -0.34
C PRO A 75 -14.33 5.75 -1.66
N ARG A 76 -15.18 6.67 -2.14
CA ARG A 76 -14.93 7.48 -3.32
C ARG A 76 -15.40 8.90 -3.03
N ASP A 77 -14.47 9.84 -3.03
CA ASP A 77 -14.76 11.28 -2.94
C ASP A 77 -13.77 12.04 -3.84
N LEU A 78 -14.04 11.94 -5.15
CA LEU A 78 -13.16 12.53 -6.17
C LEU A 78 -13.05 14.06 -6.04
N PRO A 79 -14.12 14.83 -5.71
CA PRO A 79 -13.98 16.27 -5.46
C PRO A 79 -12.98 16.61 -4.34
N ARG A 80 -13.05 15.91 -3.20
CA ARG A 80 -12.11 16.08 -2.09
C ARG A 80 -10.70 15.69 -2.48
N ASP A 81 -10.53 14.55 -3.15
CA ASP A 81 -9.23 14.08 -3.61
C ASP A 81 -8.59 15.05 -4.61
N LYS A 82 -9.40 15.62 -5.51
CA LYS A 82 -8.96 16.63 -6.48
C LYS A 82 -8.45 17.88 -5.78
N LYS A 83 -9.07 18.30 -4.68
CA LYS A 83 -8.58 19.42 -3.87
C LYS A 83 -7.22 19.08 -3.23
N LEU A 84 -7.13 17.94 -2.56
CA LEU A 84 -5.87 17.49 -1.93
C LEU A 84 -4.73 17.37 -2.94
N CYS A 85 -4.98 16.83 -4.13
CA CYS A 85 -3.98 16.73 -5.19
C CYS A 85 -3.50 18.11 -5.69
N ARG A 86 -4.41 19.09 -5.84
CA ARG A 86 -4.01 20.47 -6.19
C ARG A 86 -3.12 21.08 -5.12
N ASP A 87 -3.55 20.99 -3.86
CA ASP A 87 -2.83 21.58 -2.72
C ASP A 87 -1.45 20.91 -2.54
N ALA A 88 -1.33 19.63 -2.86
CA ALA A 88 -0.07 18.87 -2.79
C ALA A 88 0.86 19.08 -4.00
N GLY A 89 0.46 19.85 -5.03
CA GLY A 89 1.28 20.12 -6.20
C GLY A 89 1.36 18.95 -7.20
N VAL A 90 0.28 18.18 -7.35
CA VAL A 90 0.14 17.18 -8.42
C VAL A 90 -0.08 17.89 -9.76
N ASP A 91 0.66 17.48 -10.79
CA ASP A 91 0.54 18.05 -12.13
C ASP A 91 -0.56 17.37 -12.93
N VAL A 92 -0.64 16.03 -12.84
CA VAL A 92 -1.67 15.22 -13.51
C VAL A 92 -2.34 14.25 -12.55
N LEU A 93 -3.67 14.32 -12.48
CA LEU A 93 -4.52 13.34 -11.82
C LEU A 93 -5.08 12.37 -12.86
N PHE A 94 -4.61 11.12 -12.84
CA PHE A 94 -5.03 10.07 -13.77
C PHE A 94 -6.16 9.21 -13.14
N VAL A 95 -7.36 9.27 -13.72
CA VAL A 95 -8.57 8.63 -13.17
C VAL A 95 -9.23 7.76 -14.26
N PRO A 96 -8.62 6.62 -14.62
CA PRO A 96 -9.20 5.72 -15.60
C PRO A 96 -10.41 4.98 -15.03
N ASN A 97 -11.26 4.47 -15.91
CA ASN A 97 -12.33 3.53 -15.55
C ASN A 97 -11.95 2.10 -15.94
N ASP A 98 -12.78 1.14 -15.54
CA ASP A 98 -12.54 -0.29 -15.78
C ASP A 98 -12.42 -0.62 -17.26
N ARG A 99 -13.20 0.01 -18.15
CA ARG A 99 -13.09 -0.21 -19.60
C ARG A 99 -11.75 0.25 -20.17
N GLN A 100 -11.14 1.28 -19.59
CA GLN A 100 -9.80 1.75 -19.97
C GLN A 100 -8.70 0.82 -19.46
N MET A 101 -8.84 0.30 -18.24
CA MET A 101 -7.82 -0.55 -17.61
C MET A 101 -7.94 -2.02 -18.05
N TYR A 102 -9.16 -2.54 -18.10
CA TYR A 102 -9.50 -3.92 -18.40
C TYR A 102 -10.56 -3.96 -19.53
N PRO A 103 -10.16 -3.67 -20.78
CA PRO A 103 -11.09 -3.76 -21.90
C PRO A 103 -11.56 -5.21 -22.07
N ALA A 104 -12.85 -5.46 -21.89
CA ALA A 104 -13.50 -6.72 -22.24
C ALA A 104 -14.19 -6.54 -23.59
N GLY A 105 -13.80 -7.34 -24.60
CA GLY A 105 -14.44 -7.37 -25.92
C GLY A 105 -15.57 -8.41 -25.98
N LYS A 106 -16.33 -8.44 -27.09
CA LYS A 106 -17.39 -9.44 -27.36
C LYS A 106 -16.88 -10.86 -27.66
N GLY A 107 -15.77 -11.29 -27.05
CA GLY A 107 -15.21 -12.62 -27.34
C GLY A 107 -13.86 -12.99 -26.72
N ALA A 108 -13.29 -12.18 -25.84
CA ALA A 108 -12.14 -12.60 -25.03
C ALA A 108 -12.11 -11.86 -23.69
N ASP A 109 -12.06 -12.64 -22.60
CA ASP A 109 -11.85 -12.15 -21.25
C ASP A 109 -10.42 -11.64 -21.07
N PHE A 110 -10.24 -10.72 -20.11
CA PHE A 110 -8.92 -10.22 -19.74
C PHE A 110 -8.05 -11.37 -19.20
N SER A 111 -7.08 -11.84 -20.00
CA SER A 111 -6.32 -13.07 -19.72
C SER A 111 -4.86 -12.84 -19.32
N THR A 112 -4.38 -11.60 -19.30
CA THR A 112 -2.98 -11.27 -18.98
C THR A 112 -2.81 -10.81 -17.54
N PHE A 113 -1.86 -11.38 -16.82
CA PHE A 113 -1.60 -11.04 -15.43
C PHE A 113 -0.11 -11.19 -15.10
N VAL A 114 0.32 -10.52 -14.04
CA VAL A 114 1.67 -10.67 -13.46
C VAL A 114 1.52 -11.34 -12.11
N VAL A 115 2.27 -12.41 -11.85
CA VAL A 115 2.31 -13.06 -10.53
C VAL A 115 3.75 -13.02 -10.04
N GLU A 116 3.94 -12.62 -8.79
CA GLU A 116 5.18 -12.85 -8.06
C GLU A 116 4.92 -14.07 -7.17
N GLU A 117 5.78 -15.08 -7.21
CA GLU A 117 5.44 -16.42 -6.71
C GLU A 117 6.00 -16.74 -5.32
N ASP A 118 6.76 -15.86 -4.68
CA ASP A 118 7.44 -16.16 -3.42
C ASP A 118 7.01 -15.19 -2.30
N LEU A 119 7.41 -13.92 -2.41
CA LEU A 119 7.12 -12.89 -1.41
C LEU A 119 5.62 -12.66 -1.19
N SER A 120 4.79 -13.01 -2.17
CA SER A 120 3.34 -12.87 -2.15
C SER A 120 2.60 -14.00 -1.43
N ARG A 121 3.26 -15.07 -0.94
CA ARG A 121 2.58 -16.24 -0.36
C ARG A 121 2.19 -16.09 1.12
N GLY A 122 3.04 -15.46 1.93
CA GLY A 122 2.82 -15.30 3.37
C GLY A 122 1.93 -14.10 3.74
N MET A 123 1.64 -13.92 5.03
CA MET A 123 0.99 -12.72 5.59
C MET A 123 -0.29 -12.28 4.82
N GLU A 124 -0.28 -11.08 4.20
CA GLU A 124 -1.42 -10.60 3.42
C GLU A 124 -1.75 -11.51 2.24
N GLY A 125 -0.76 -12.20 1.69
CA GLY A 125 -0.93 -13.16 0.61
C GLY A 125 -1.74 -14.37 1.01
N ALA A 126 -1.42 -14.93 2.18
CA ALA A 126 -2.15 -16.05 2.75
C ALA A 126 -3.58 -15.65 3.17
N SER A 127 -3.72 -14.46 3.77
CA SER A 127 -5.02 -13.92 4.21
C SER A 127 -5.89 -13.48 3.03
N ARG A 128 -5.27 -13.05 1.91
CA ARG A 128 -5.95 -12.50 0.73
C ARG A 128 -5.37 -13.13 -0.56
N PRO A 129 -5.68 -14.40 -0.88
CA PRO A 129 -4.99 -15.18 -1.92
C PRO A 129 -4.95 -14.56 -3.33
N THR A 130 -5.94 -13.75 -3.70
CA THR A 130 -6.01 -13.11 -5.02
C THR A 130 -5.37 -11.72 -5.05
N HIS A 131 -5.02 -11.16 -3.89
CA HIS A 131 -4.69 -9.74 -3.72
C HIS A 131 -3.46 -9.33 -4.52
N PHE A 132 -2.33 -10.02 -4.33
CA PHE A 132 -1.06 -9.58 -4.91
C PHE A 132 -1.00 -9.74 -6.43
N ARG A 133 -1.63 -10.77 -7.02
CA ARG A 133 -1.78 -10.88 -8.48
C ARG A 133 -2.50 -9.66 -9.06
N GLY A 134 -3.56 -9.19 -8.40
CA GLY A 134 -4.26 -7.96 -8.78
C GLY A 134 -3.36 -6.72 -8.69
N VAL A 135 -2.60 -6.61 -7.60
CA VAL A 135 -1.67 -5.50 -7.34
C VAL A 135 -0.53 -5.45 -8.37
N THR A 136 0.21 -6.54 -8.58
CA THR A 136 1.30 -6.62 -9.55
C THR A 136 0.80 -6.34 -10.97
N THR A 137 -0.36 -6.89 -11.34
CA THR A 137 -0.97 -6.66 -12.65
C THR A 137 -1.32 -5.19 -12.86
N VAL A 138 -2.01 -4.54 -11.91
CA VAL A 138 -2.39 -3.13 -12.09
C VAL A 138 -1.18 -2.19 -12.04
N VAL A 139 -0.20 -2.46 -11.17
CA VAL A 139 1.02 -1.64 -11.08
C VAL A 139 1.85 -1.76 -12.36
N ALA A 140 2.02 -2.97 -12.90
CA ALA A 140 2.70 -3.17 -14.19
C ALA A 140 2.02 -2.41 -15.32
N LYS A 141 0.68 -2.44 -15.38
CA LYS A 141 -0.10 -1.64 -16.35
C LYS A 141 0.14 -0.14 -16.15
N LEU A 142 0.05 0.35 -14.92
CA LEU A 142 0.26 1.77 -14.62
C LEU A 142 1.69 2.22 -14.97
N PHE A 143 2.71 1.39 -14.75
CA PHE A 143 4.08 1.70 -15.18
C PHE A 143 4.22 1.75 -16.70
N ASN A 144 3.54 0.88 -17.43
CA ASN A 144 3.50 0.94 -18.91
C ASN A 144 2.75 2.17 -19.43
N ILE A 145 1.73 2.64 -18.70
CA ILE A 145 0.90 3.80 -19.09
C ILE A 145 1.61 5.12 -18.78
N VAL A 146 2.10 5.26 -17.55
CA VAL A 146 2.67 6.51 -17.01
C VAL A 146 4.16 6.64 -17.31
N ARG A 147 4.86 5.50 -17.51
CA ARG A 147 6.31 5.41 -17.74
C ARG A 147 7.13 6.24 -16.75
N PRO A 148 6.93 6.10 -15.43
CA PRO A 148 7.61 6.94 -14.46
C PRO A 148 9.13 6.72 -14.44
N ASP A 149 9.88 7.70 -13.97
CA ASP A 149 11.28 7.52 -13.56
C ASP A 149 11.35 7.08 -12.09
N VAL A 150 10.43 7.59 -11.28
CA VAL A 150 10.30 7.28 -9.86
C VAL A 150 8.85 6.94 -9.55
N ALA A 151 8.61 5.85 -8.82
CA ALA A 151 7.30 5.53 -8.26
C ALA A 151 7.40 5.43 -6.73
N VAL A 152 6.46 6.05 -6.02
CA VAL A 152 6.48 6.13 -4.55
C VAL A 152 5.31 5.34 -3.96
N PHE A 153 5.62 4.43 -3.05
CA PHE A 153 4.65 3.62 -2.29
C PHE A 153 4.84 3.86 -0.78
N GLY A 154 3.78 3.64 0.00
CA GLY A 154 3.85 3.75 1.46
C GLY A 154 4.38 2.48 2.12
N ALA A 155 5.17 2.64 3.18
CA ALA A 155 5.68 1.54 4.02
C ALA A 155 4.58 0.85 4.84
N LYS A 156 3.39 1.46 4.95
CA LYS A 156 2.24 0.87 5.64
C LYS A 156 1.87 -0.49 5.04
N ASP A 157 1.90 -0.60 3.72
CA ASP A 157 1.69 -1.84 2.98
C ASP A 157 3.06 -2.47 2.68
N PHE A 158 3.79 -2.89 3.73
CA PHE A 158 5.20 -3.31 3.63
C PHE A 158 5.40 -4.43 2.60
N GLN A 159 4.58 -5.49 2.69
CA GLN A 159 4.66 -6.63 1.76
C GLN A 159 4.38 -6.20 0.32
N GLN A 160 3.43 -5.30 0.09
CA GLN A 160 3.20 -4.71 -1.24
C GLN A 160 4.45 -3.99 -1.76
N GLY A 161 5.10 -3.17 -0.92
CA GLY A 161 6.34 -2.51 -1.29
C GLY A 161 7.46 -3.49 -1.68
N ALA A 162 7.58 -4.60 -0.95
CA ALA A 162 8.55 -5.66 -1.25
C ALA A 162 8.22 -6.41 -2.55
N VAL A 163 6.96 -6.81 -2.75
CA VAL A 163 6.47 -7.48 -3.96
C VAL A 163 6.64 -6.58 -5.20
N VAL A 164 6.30 -5.29 -5.11
CA VAL A 164 6.48 -4.35 -6.23
C VAL A 164 7.96 -4.16 -6.57
N LYS A 165 8.84 -4.06 -5.57
CA LYS A 165 10.30 -4.01 -5.81
C LYS A 165 10.81 -5.27 -6.51
N ARG A 166 10.34 -6.45 -6.08
CA ARG A 166 10.66 -7.74 -6.71
C ARG A 166 10.23 -7.77 -8.16
N MET A 167 8.98 -7.42 -8.44
CA MET A 167 8.43 -7.31 -9.79
C MET A 167 9.24 -6.34 -10.67
N VAL A 168 9.61 -5.17 -10.15
CA VAL A 168 10.42 -4.19 -10.89
C VAL A 168 11.79 -4.75 -11.26
N ARG A 169 12.47 -5.40 -10.31
CA ARG A 169 13.77 -6.02 -10.54
C ARG A 169 13.67 -7.16 -11.56
N ASP A 170 12.75 -8.09 -11.36
CA ASP A 170 12.69 -9.34 -12.14
C ASP A 170 12.19 -9.11 -13.57
N LEU A 171 11.32 -8.12 -13.77
CA LEU A 171 10.81 -7.75 -15.10
C LEU A 171 11.57 -6.57 -15.73
N ASN A 172 12.72 -6.18 -15.16
CA ASN A 172 13.61 -5.15 -15.70
C ASN A 172 12.92 -3.79 -15.96
N PHE A 173 11.99 -3.39 -15.08
CA PHE A 173 11.37 -2.07 -15.19
C PHE A 173 12.41 -0.98 -14.93
N GLY A 174 12.52 -0.02 -15.85
CA GLY A 174 13.35 1.18 -15.70
C GLY A 174 12.81 2.22 -14.71
N VAL A 175 12.13 1.78 -13.64
CA VAL A 175 11.47 2.63 -12.63
C VAL A 175 12.17 2.46 -11.28
N ARG A 176 12.56 3.58 -10.65
CA ARG A 176 13.06 3.55 -9.26
C ARG A 176 11.89 3.57 -8.27
N VAL A 177 11.73 2.49 -7.51
CA VAL A 177 10.69 2.37 -6.48
C VAL A 177 11.17 2.91 -5.14
N LEU A 178 10.51 3.94 -4.63
CA LEU A 178 10.75 4.51 -3.30
C LEU A 178 9.66 4.10 -2.32
N ILE A 179 10.08 3.71 -1.12
CA ILE A 179 9.17 3.38 -0.02
C ILE A 179 9.24 4.52 1.00
N ALA A 180 8.13 5.25 1.15
CA ALA A 180 8.02 6.35 2.10
C ALA A 180 7.46 5.86 3.44
N ALA A 181 7.91 6.45 4.54
CA ALA A 181 7.50 6.05 5.88
C ALA A 181 5.98 6.17 6.09
N THR A 182 5.43 5.29 6.94
CA THR A 182 4.03 5.33 7.35
C THR A 182 3.73 6.64 8.09
N VAL A 183 2.75 7.40 7.60
CA VAL A 183 2.21 8.57 8.32
C VAL A 183 1.16 8.09 9.31
N ARG A 184 1.21 8.62 10.52
CA ARG A 184 0.35 8.25 11.65
C ARG A 184 -0.48 9.44 12.14
N ALA A 185 -1.63 9.15 12.72
CA ALA A 185 -2.41 10.12 13.49
C ALA A 185 -1.71 10.44 14.83
N ALA A 186 -2.22 11.42 15.58
CA ALA A 186 -1.65 11.83 16.87
C ALA A 186 -1.61 10.69 17.91
N ASP A 187 -2.61 9.80 17.87
CA ASP A 187 -2.69 8.58 18.68
C ASP A 187 -1.80 7.42 18.19
N GLY A 188 -1.03 7.63 17.12
CA GLY A 188 -0.10 6.65 16.55
C GLY A 188 -0.71 5.65 15.56
N ARG A 189 -2.03 5.64 15.34
CA ARG A 189 -2.64 4.78 14.31
C ARG A 189 -2.12 5.14 12.93
N ALA A 190 -1.80 4.13 12.12
CA ALA A 190 -1.45 4.34 10.72
C ALA A 190 -2.65 4.95 9.96
N LEU A 191 -2.41 6.00 9.18
CA LEU A 191 -3.46 6.59 8.36
C LEU A 191 -3.87 5.62 7.25
N SER A 192 -5.18 5.43 7.07
CA SER A 192 -5.76 4.63 5.99
C SER A 192 -7.11 5.19 5.57
N SER A 193 -7.45 5.06 4.30
CA SER A 193 -8.79 5.33 3.79
C SER A 193 -9.85 4.51 4.52
N ARG A 194 -9.53 3.28 4.93
CA ARG A 194 -10.44 2.40 5.68
C ARG A 194 -10.73 2.86 7.11
N ASN A 195 -9.95 3.80 7.66
CA ASN A 195 -10.22 4.31 9.01
C ASN A 195 -11.58 5.03 9.09
N GLN A 196 -12.11 5.52 7.97
CA GLN A 196 -13.44 6.16 7.93
C GLN A 196 -14.59 5.24 8.34
N TYR A 197 -14.40 3.91 8.25
CA TYR A 197 -15.45 2.94 8.54
C TYR A 197 -15.61 2.68 10.03
N LEU A 198 -14.65 3.15 10.84
CA LEU A 198 -14.64 2.94 12.27
C LEU A 198 -15.61 3.91 12.93
N THR A 199 -16.42 3.41 13.87
CA THR A 199 -17.13 4.28 14.82
C THR A 199 -16.14 4.95 15.76
N PRO A 200 -16.52 6.01 16.50
CA PRO A 200 -15.66 6.62 17.52
C PRO A 200 -15.08 5.60 18.52
N GLU A 201 -15.88 4.63 18.97
CA GLU A 201 -15.46 3.60 19.92
C GLU A 201 -14.50 2.60 19.27
N GLN A 202 -14.74 2.23 18.01
CA GLN A 202 -13.84 1.37 17.25
C GLN A 202 -12.52 2.07 16.94
N HIS A 203 -12.55 3.38 16.73
CA HIS A 203 -11.36 4.21 16.58
C HIS A 203 -10.45 4.05 17.81
N GLU A 204 -10.96 4.25 19.02
CA GLU A 204 -10.17 4.10 20.25
C GLU A 204 -9.55 2.70 20.37
N GLN A 205 -10.32 1.65 20.02
CA GLN A 205 -9.84 0.28 20.05
C GLN A 205 -8.77 -0.03 19.00
N ALA A 206 -8.81 0.63 17.83
CA ALA A 206 -7.80 0.49 16.79
C ALA A 206 -6.40 0.98 17.21
N VAL A 207 -6.27 1.74 18.30
CA VAL A 207 -4.97 2.13 18.87
C VAL A 207 -4.18 0.90 19.38
N ALA A 208 -4.87 -0.21 19.68
CA ALA A 208 -4.25 -1.45 20.15
C ALA A 208 -3.19 -2.01 19.18
N LEU A 209 -3.33 -1.79 17.87
CA LEU A 209 -2.34 -2.19 16.87
C LEU A 209 -0.99 -1.51 17.12
N TRP A 210 -1.01 -0.20 17.38
CA TRP A 210 0.20 0.57 17.64
C TRP A 210 0.79 0.26 19.02
N GLN A 211 -0.06 0.03 20.02
CA GLN A 211 0.35 -0.41 21.36
C GLN A 211 1.07 -1.76 21.30
N ALA A 212 0.54 -2.73 20.54
CA ALA A 212 1.17 -4.03 20.34
C ALA A 212 2.57 -3.91 19.71
N ILE A 213 2.73 -3.05 18.68
CA ILE A 213 4.04 -2.75 18.10
C ILE A 213 5.00 -2.14 19.14
N GLY A 214 4.50 -1.20 19.95
CA GLY A 214 5.25 -0.58 21.03
C GLY A 214 5.76 -1.61 22.05
N GLN A 215 4.89 -2.55 22.47
CA GLN A 215 5.25 -3.63 23.37
C GLN A 215 6.30 -4.57 22.75
N ALA A 216 6.13 -4.96 21.48
CA ALA A 216 7.10 -5.80 20.78
C ALA A 216 8.49 -5.14 20.73
N ARG A 217 8.55 -3.85 20.39
CA ARG A 217 9.79 -3.07 20.40
C ARG A 217 10.43 -3.00 21.77
N ALA A 218 9.64 -2.74 22.80
CA ALA A 218 10.15 -2.67 24.17
C ALA A 218 10.74 -4.02 24.61
N ALA A 219 10.05 -5.12 24.33
CA ALA A 219 10.49 -6.47 24.65
C ALA A 219 11.81 -6.82 23.93
N VAL A 220 11.86 -6.62 22.60
CA VAL A 220 13.06 -6.92 21.80
C VAL A 220 14.24 -6.03 22.18
N ARG A 221 14.00 -4.76 22.54
CA ARG A 221 15.06 -3.86 23.00
C ARG A 221 15.67 -4.31 24.32
N ALA A 222 14.85 -4.77 25.27
CA ALA A 222 15.28 -5.21 26.60
C ALA A 222 15.88 -6.63 26.61
N ALA A 223 15.57 -7.46 25.62
CA ALA A 223 16.01 -8.84 25.56
C ALA A 223 17.54 -8.97 25.37
N LYS A 224 18.13 -9.89 26.13
CA LYS A 224 19.55 -10.28 26.02
C LYS A 224 19.79 -11.44 25.05
N ALA A 225 18.72 -12.13 24.65
CA ALA A 225 18.73 -13.27 23.75
C ALA A 225 17.48 -13.23 22.85
N PRO A 226 17.45 -13.95 21.71
CA PRO A 226 16.28 -14.02 20.84
C PRO A 226 15.02 -14.45 21.61
N ILE A 227 13.91 -13.75 21.40
CA ILE A 227 12.62 -14.09 22.00
C ILE A 227 11.87 -15.04 21.06
N PRO A 228 11.33 -16.19 21.51
CA PRO A 228 10.51 -17.04 20.65
C PRO A 228 9.35 -16.26 20.02
N ALA A 229 9.20 -16.31 18.71
CA ALA A 229 8.16 -15.56 18.00
C ALA A 229 6.76 -15.99 18.42
N SER A 230 6.55 -17.28 18.70
CA SER A 230 5.28 -17.82 19.21
C SER A 230 4.85 -17.16 20.53
N ARG A 231 5.81 -16.90 21.43
CA ARG A 231 5.56 -16.19 22.69
C ARG A 231 5.10 -14.75 22.43
N LEU A 232 5.86 -13.98 21.64
CA LEU A 232 5.47 -12.60 21.33
C LEU A 232 4.12 -12.54 20.59
N LYS A 233 3.87 -13.44 19.63
CA LYS A 233 2.57 -13.51 18.93
C LYS A 233 1.43 -13.70 19.93
N SER A 234 1.59 -14.59 20.91
CA SER A 234 0.58 -14.84 21.94
C SER A 234 0.35 -13.63 22.85
N GLU A 235 1.42 -13.00 23.33
CA GLU A 235 1.35 -11.79 24.18
C GLU A 235 0.66 -10.62 23.46
N LEU A 236 1.04 -10.37 22.19
CA LEU A 236 0.44 -9.29 21.40
C LEU A 236 -1.00 -9.58 21.03
N LYS A 237 -1.32 -10.84 20.69
CA LYS A 237 -2.71 -11.24 20.42
C LYS A 237 -3.60 -11.01 21.63
N TRP A 238 -3.13 -11.43 22.82
CA TRP A 238 -3.86 -11.19 24.05
C TRP A 238 -4.09 -9.70 24.31
N LEU A 239 -3.06 -8.86 24.17
CA LEU A 239 -3.21 -7.40 24.30
C LEU A 239 -4.28 -6.85 23.35
N ILE A 240 -4.22 -7.24 22.07
CA ILE A 240 -5.14 -6.72 21.05
C ILE A 240 -6.58 -7.14 21.36
N GLU A 241 -6.80 -8.40 21.73
CA GLU A 241 -8.14 -8.96 21.93
C GLU A 241 -8.74 -8.66 23.31
N THR A 242 -8.01 -7.93 24.18
CA THR A 242 -8.65 -7.23 25.32
C THR A 242 -9.64 -6.15 24.85
N ARG A 243 -9.55 -5.72 23.58
CA ARG A 243 -10.49 -4.79 22.98
C ARG A 243 -11.67 -5.58 22.37
N PRO A 244 -12.91 -5.37 22.82
CA PRO A 244 -14.05 -6.22 22.46
C PRO A 244 -14.38 -6.22 20.95
N ALA A 245 -14.06 -5.14 20.24
CA ALA A 245 -14.26 -5.05 18.80
C ALA A 245 -13.07 -5.61 17.99
N ALA A 246 -11.93 -5.92 18.62
CA ALA A 246 -10.72 -6.32 17.94
C ALA A 246 -10.59 -7.85 17.86
N ARG A 247 -10.27 -8.35 16.66
CA ARG A 247 -9.95 -9.76 16.41
C ARG A 247 -8.70 -9.84 15.54
N VAL A 248 -7.69 -10.54 16.02
CA VAL A 248 -6.44 -10.72 15.24
C VAL A 248 -6.72 -11.60 14.04
N ASP A 249 -6.27 -11.15 12.87
CA ASP A 249 -6.20 -11.97 11.65
C ASP A 249 -4.85 -12.70 11.61
N TYR A 250 -3.75 -11.94 11.66
CA TYR A 250 -2.43 -12.51 11.88
C TYR A 250 -1.49 -11.52 12.58
N ILE A 251 -0.44 -12.08 13.19
CA ILE A 251 0.75 -11.37 13.66
C ILE A 251 1.94 -12.18 13.16
N GLU A 252 2.85 -11.55 12.42
CA GLU A 252 4.03 -12.22 11.88
C GLU A 252 5.30 -11.43 12.20
N PHE A 253 6.35 -12.17 12.59
CA PHE A 253 7.69 -11.64 12.76
C PHE A 253 8.57 -12.24 11.68
N PHE A 254 9.25 -11.39 10.92
CA PHE A 254 9.92 -11.83 9.71
C PHE A 254 11.22 -11.05 9.45
N ASP A 255 12.08 -11.62 8.62
CA ASP A 255 13.24 -10.93 8.06
C ASP A 255 12.79 -9.93 6.98
N PRO A 256 13.07 -8.62 7.10
CA PRO A 256 12.58 -7.62 6.15
C PRO A 256 13.16 -7.72 4.73
N ALA A 257 14.27 -8.45 4.53
CA ALA A 257 14.87 -8.66 3.21
C ALA A 257 14.26 -9.85 2.47
N THR A 258 13.87 -10.91 3.18
CA THR A 258 13.35 -12.15 2.58
C THR A 258 11.86 -12.37 2.80
N LEU A 259 11.24 -11.64 3.74
CA LEU A 259 9.88 -11.83 4.24
C LEU A 259 9.64 -13.22 4.87
N GLN A 260 10.70 -13.97 5.14
CA GLN A 260 10.60 -15.29 5.76
C GLN A 260 10.30 -15.16 7.26
N PRO A 261 9.39 -15.99 7.81
CA PRO A 261 9.08 -16.01 9.24
C PRO A 261 10.31 -16.31 10.09
N LEU A 262 10.39 -15.69 11.26
CA LEU A 262 11.45 -15.92 12.23
C LEU A 262 10.93 -16.78 13.39
N ALA A 263 11.70 -17.81 13.78
CA ALA A 263 11.41 -18.57 15.01
C ALA A 263 11.83 -17.80 16.27
N GLY A 264 12.90 -17.01 16.19
CA GLY A 264 13.42 -16.16 17.25
C GLY A 264 13.52 -14.71 16.80
N VAL A 265 12.94 -13.79 17.57
CA VAL A 265 12.87 -12.36 17.28
C VAL A 265 14.03 -11.64 17.95
N THR A 266 14.78 -10.90 17.17
CA THR A 266 15.93 -10.07 17.60
C THR A 266 15.79 -8.64 17.06
N ARG A 267 16.70 -7.76 17.47
CA ARG A 267 16.77 -6.39 16.94
C ARG A 267 17.00 -6.43 15.43
N GLY A 268 16.27 -5.61 14.70
CA GLY A 268 16.31 -5.56 13.24
C GLY A 268 15.26 -6.43 12.54
N ALA A 269 14.61 -7.36 13.26
CA ALA A 269 13.42 -8.06 12.78
C ALA A 269 12.28 -7.07 12.48
N HIS A 270 11.30 -7.52 11.71
CA HIS A 270 10.10 -6.74 11.39
C HIS A 270 8.87 -7.45 11.91
N VAL A 271 7.88 -6.69 12.39
CA VAL A 271 6.55 -7.20 12.72
C VAL A 271 5.53 -6.64 11.74
N ALA A 272 4.62 -7.49 11.27
CA ALA A 272 3.39 -7.08 10.60
C ALA A 272 2.20 -7.70 11.32
N LEU A 273 1.11 -6.95 11.39
CA LEU A 273 -0.14 -7.42 11.97
C LEU A 273 -1.32 -6.94 11.15
N ALA A 274 -2.32 -7.83 11.06
CA ALA A 274 -3.63 -7.53 10.56
C ALA A 274 -4.67 -7.83 11.63
N VAL A 275 -5.58 -6.88 11.85
CA VAL A 275 -6.58 -6.94 12.92
C VAL A 275 -7.90 -6.42 12.38
N PHE A 276 -8.97 -7.18 12.58
CA PHE A 276 -10.33 -6.69 12.38
C PHE A 276 -10.73 -5.87 13.59
N VAL A 277 -11.23 -4.64 13.36
CA VAL A 277 -11.90 -3.83 14.38
C VAL A 277 -13.33 -3.60 13.90
N GLY A 278 -14.29 -4.26 14.56
CA GLY A 278 -15.63 -4.43 14.00
C GLY A 278 -15.54 -5.19 12.67
N LYS A 279 -16.02 -4.57 11.58
CA LYS A 279 -15.93 -5.14 10.22
C LYS A 279 -14.69 -4.67 9.44
N THR A 280 -13.94 -3.72 9.98
CA THR A 280 -12.84 -3.06 9.27
C THR A 280 -11.53 -3.81 9.51
N ARG A 281 -10.92 -4.34 8.45
CA ARG A 281 -9.60 -4.97 8.52
C ARG A 281 -8.50 -3.92 8.41
N LEU A 282 -7.78 -3.71 9.51
CA LEU A 282 -6.66 -2.79 9.62
C LEU A 282 -5.34 -3.55 9.55
N ILE A 283 -4.31 -2.90 9.02
CA ILE A 283 -2.95 -3.44 9.00
C ILE A 283 -1.98 -2.41 9.54
N ASP A 284 -0.92 -2.87 10.19
CA ASP A 284 0.21 -2.05 10.61
C ASP A 284 1.48 -2.91 10.63
N ASN A 285 2.64 -2.25 10.60
CA ASN A 285 3.93 -2.92 10.65
C ASN A 285 5.02 -1.99 11.20
N ALA A 286 6.11 -2.59 11.67
CA ALA A 286 7.27 -1.86 12.15
C ALA A 286 8.52 -2.73 12.24
N ARG A 287 9.67 -2.07 12.07
CA ARG A 287 10.96 -2.63 12.48
C ARG A 287 11.08 -2.60 14.01
N LEU A 288 11.67 -3.66 14.57
CA LEU A 288 11.88 -3.89 16.01
C LEU A 288 13.31 -3.60 16.45
#